data_AF-A0A0C9SUU3-F1
#
_entry.id   AF-A0A0C9SUU3-F1
#
_cell.length_a   1.000
_cell.length_b   1.000
_cell.length_c   1.000
_cell.angle_alpha   90.00
_cell.angle_beta   90.00
_cell.angle_gamma   90.00
#
_symmetry.space_group_name_H-M   'P 1'
#
loop_
_entity.id
_entity.type
_entity.pdbx_description
1 polymer ?
#
loop_
_entity_poly.entity_id
_entity_poly.type
_entity_poly.pdbx_seq_one_letter_code
_entity_poly.pdbx_strand_id
1 'polypeptide(L)'
;MLSARFAPTKRVPRRNTWQDLSRFYTSYSSTVEETRQHLRELLRETAQSVAVVTSLLPTESKHPQHPHSTIRSAYHGATLSSFSSIALDPLPLVAFSLRVPSRMASALRARADKHEALTAAHLVINVLSAGQPHLAERFARPDLHPRPFEDSEVQWTTSEDGLPILSGALGALSCSLVGPPLPLTDL
;
A
#
# COMPACT_ATOMS: atom_id res chain seq x y z
N MET A 1 -9.47 -1.30 -16.07
CA MET A 1 -9.26 -2.70 -15.65
C MET A 1 -8.76 -3.48 -16.83
N LEU A 2 -7.62 -4.16 -16.70
CA LEU A 2 -7.10 -5.07 -17.72
C LEU A 2 -7.24 -6.49 -17.17
N SER A 3 -7.91 -7.38 -17.92
CA SER A 3 -7.93 -8.81 -17.61
C SER A 3 -6.56 -9.38 -17.96
N ALA A 4 -5.76 -9.67 -16.94
CA ALA A 4 -4.44 -10.28 -17.12
C ALA A 4 -4.59 -11.78 -17.42
N ARG A 5 -4.18 -12.21 -18.62
CA ARG A 5 -3.95 -13.62 -18.92
C ARG A 5 -2.45 -13.86 -18.87
N PHE A 6 -2.00 -14.74 -17.97
CA PHE A 6 -0.59 -15.11 -17.89
C PHE A 6 -0.24 -15.99 -19.10
N ALA A 7 0.63 -15.48 -19.96
CA ALA A 7 1.22 -16.24 -21.05
C ALA A 7 2.64 -16.66 -20.62
N PRO A 8 2.87 -17.92 -20.21
CA PRO A 8 4.22 -18.37 -19.90
C PRO A 8 5.08 -18.29 -21.17
N THR A 9 6.19 -17.55 -21.12
CA THR A 9 7.22 -17.60 -22.17
C THR A 9 7.96 -18.92 -22.06
N LYS A 10 7.45 -19.94 -22.75
CA LYS A 10 8.12 -21.24 -22.84
C LYS A 10 9.44 -21.08 -23.60
N ARG A 11 10.55 -21.55 -23.02
CA ARG A 11 11.58 -22.19 -23.84
C ARG A 11 10.91 -23.39 -24.54
N VAL A 12 11.01 -23.46 -25.86
CA VAL A 12 10.31 -24.38 -26.78
C VAL A 12 11.19 -25.64 -27.02
N PRO A 13 10.66 -26.88 -27.30
CA PRO A 13 9.35 -27.49 -26.99
C PRO A 13 9.35 -29.03 -26.68
N ARG A 14 8.19 -29.61 -26.29
CA ARG A 14 7.52 -30.72 -27.02
C ARG A 14 6.05 -30.99 -26.57
N ARG A 15 5.24 -31.33 -27.58
CA ARG A 15 3.82 -31.80 -27.72
C ARG A 15 3.21 -32.66 -26.58
N ASN A 16 1.90 -32.71 -26.30
CA ASN A 16 0.79 -33.12 -27.21
C ASN A 16 -0.65 -32.86 -26.65
N THR A 17 -1.57 -32.62 -27.60
CA THR A 17 -3.01 -33.00 -27.73
C THR A 17 -4.14 -32.64 -26.74
N TRP A 18 -5.26 -32.34 -27.39
CA TRP A 18 -6.62 -31.89 -27.02
C TRP A 18 -7.51 -32.93 -26.34
N GLN A 19 -8.35 -32.49 -25.39
CA GLN A 19 -9.64 -33.02 -24.84
C GLN A 19 -9.86 -32.26 -23.49
N ASP A 20 -10.97 -31.67 -23.05
CA ASP A 20 -12.41 -31.89 -23.23
C ASP A 20 -13.17 -30.64 -22.76
N LEU A 21 -14.28 -30.31 -23.44
CA LEU A 21 -15.09 -29.11 -23.25
C LEU A 21 -16.19 -29.23 -22.17
N SER A 22 -16.08 -30.17 -21.21
CA SER A 22 -17.08 -30.37 -20.14
C SER A 22 -16.62 -29.97 -18.73
N ARG A 23 -15.43 -29.35 -18.58
CA ARG A 23 -14.79 -28.99 -17.28
C ARG A 23 -14.94 -27.52 -16.85
N PHE A 24 -15.75 -26.73 -17.54
CA PHE A 24 -15.64 -25.26 -17.49
C PHE A 24 -16.00 -24.59 -16.16
N TYR A 25 -16.85 -25.19 -15.33
CA TYR A 25 -17.23 -24.57 -14.05
C TYR A 25 -16.27 -24.90 -12.89
N THR A 26 -15.64 -26.07 -12.88
CA THR A 26 -14.67 -26.46 -11.83
C THR A 26 -13.24 -26.02 -12.17
N SER A 27 -12.90 -25.91 -13.46
CA SER A 27 -11.59 -25.47 -13.94
C SER A 27 -11.34 -23.96 -13.79
N TYR A 28 -12.40 -23.15 -13.66
CA TYR A 28 -12.25 -21.70 -13.56
C TYR A 28 -11.56 -21.28 -12.24
N SER A 29 -11.89 -21.94 -11.13
CA SER A 29 -11.29 -21.63 -9.82
C SER A 29 -9.82 -22.03 -9.73
N SER A 30 -9.45 -23.22 -10.25
CA SER A 30 -8.06 -23.68 -10.27
C SER A 30 -7.17 -22.79 -11.14
N THR A 31 -7.66 -22.38 -12.31
CA THR A 31 -6.89 -21.52 -13.23
C THR A 31 -6.68 -20.10 -12.70
N VAL A 32 -7.64 -19.53 -11.95
CA VAL A 32 -7.49 -18.20 -11.33
C VAL A 32 -6.47 -18.23 -10.19
N GLU A 33 -6.52 -19.24 -9.31
CA GLU A 33 -5.55 -19.33 -8.20
C GLU A 33 -4.14 -19.64 -8.70
N GLU A 34 -4.01 -20.52 -9.70
CA GLU A 34 -2.75 -20.75 -10.42
C GLU A 34 -2.24 -19.46 -11.06
N THR A 35 -3.10 -18.68 -11.72
CA THR A 35 -2.72 -17.39 -12.32
C THR A 35 -2.25 -16.40 -11.26
N ARG A 36 -2.93 -16.32 -10.11
CA ARG A 36 -2.51 -15.46 -8.98
C ARG A 36 -1.15 -15.88 -8.43
N GLN A 37 -0.92 -17.18 -8.31
CA GLN A 37 0.35 -17.70 -7.81
C GLN A 37 1.49 -17.44 -8.80
N HIS A 38 1.31 -17.73 -10.09
CA HIS A 38 2.30 -17.40 -11.12
C HIS A 38 2.56 -15.90 -11.22
N LEU A 39 1.51 -15.06 -11.13
CA LEU A 39 1.68 -13.62 -11.10
C LEU A 39 2.46 -13.17 -9.88
N ARG A 40 2.20 -13.75 -8.70
CA ARG A 40 2.94 -13.46 -7.48
C ARG A 40 4.41 -13.88 -7.59
N GLU A 41 4.69 -15.03 -8.17
CA GLU A 41 6.06 -15.51 -8.41
C GLU A 41 6.78 -14.59 -9.38
N LEU A 42 6.15 -14.22 -10.50
CA LEU A 42 6.71 -13.27 -11.44
C LEU A 42 7.03 -11.94 -10.75
N LEU A 43 6.08 -11.38 -9.99
CA LEU A 43 6.25 -10.08 -9.32
C LEU A 43 7.26 -10.11 -8.17
N ARG A 44 7.65 -11.28 -7.66
CA ARG A 44 8.75 -11.40 -6.68
C ARG A 44 10.12 -11.22 -7.31
N GLU A 45 10.24 -11.56 -8.60
CA GLU A 45 11.48 -11.44 -9.37
C GLU A 45 11.57 -10.11 -10.13
N THR A 46 10.52 -9.28 -10.10
CA THR A 46 10.55 -7.95 -10.71
C THR A 46 11.11 -6.91 -9.75
N ALA A 47 11.94 -6.01 -10.28
CA ALA A 47 12.35 -4.83 -9.53
C ALA A 47 11.12 -3.91 -9.33
N GLN A 48 10.64 -3.81 -8.09
CA GLN A 48 9.61 -2.86 -7.70
C GLN A 48 10.22 -1.81 -6.78
N SER A 49 9.79 -0.56 -6.93
CA SER A 49 10.05 0.46 -5.92
C SER A 49 9.36 0.06 -4.61
N VAL A 50 10.08 0.18 -3.50
CA VAL A 50 9.53 -0.02 -2.15
C VAL A 50 9.33 1.33 -1.50
N ALA A 51 8.13 1.57 -0.99
CA ALA A 51 7.81 2.78 -0.26
C ALA A 51 7.13 2.47 1.07
N VAL A 52 7.15 3.40 2.01
CA VAL A 52 6.32 3.37 3.21
C VAL A 52 5.36 4.54 3.14
N VAL A 53 4.06 4.23 3.10
CA VAL A 53 3.03 5.24 3.32
C VAL A 53 2.92 5.51 4.81
N THR A 54 2.88 6.79 5.19
CA THR A 54 2.66 7.22 6.57
C THR A 54 1.46 8.16 6.64
N SER A 55 0.69 8.07 7.72
CA SER A 55 -0.48 8.91 7.97
C SER A 55 -0.78 8.94 9.47
N LEU A 56 -1.76 9.75 9.88
CA LEU A 56 -2.26 9.78 11.25
C LEU A 56 -3.50 8.91 11.35
N LEU A 57 -3.57 8.08 12.40
CA LEU A 57 -4.80 7.37 12.72
C LEU A 57 -5.80 8.31 13.42
N PRO A 58 -7.09 8.26 13.05
CA PRO A 58 -8.13 8.87 13.85
C PRO A 58 -8.07 8.31 15.27
N THR A 59 -7.92 9.18 16.27
CA THR A 59 -7.98 8.75 17.66
C THR A 59 -9.44 8.50 18.01
N GLU A 60 -9.81 7.25 18.29
CA GLU A 60 -11.13 6.98 18.88
C GLU A 60 -11.09 7.49 20.32
N SER A 61 -11.81 8.58 20.59
CA SER A 61 -12.04 9.09 21.95
C SER A 61 -12.89 8.11 22.76
N LYS A 62 -12.31 6.99 23.19
CA LYS A 62 -12.94 6.11 24.17
C LYS A 62 -12.69 6.71 25.57
N HIS A 63 -13.71 7.40 26.07
CA HIS A 63 -13.88 8.00 27.41
C HIS A 63 -13.27 9.40 27.68
N PRO A 64 -14.10 10.43 27.95
CA PRO A 64 -13.67 11.78 28.36
C PRO A 64 -13.23 11.91 29.83
N GLN A 65 -12.93 10.85 30.57
CA GLN A 65 -12.83 10.93 32.04
C GLN A 65 -11.45 11.36 32.60
N HIS A 66 -10.46 11.69 31.76
CA HIS A 66 -9.18 12.22 32.24
C HIS A 66 -8.76 13.50 31.50
N PRO A 67 -8.90 14.69 32.12
CA PRO A 67 -8.57 15.99 31.52
C PRO A 67 -7.07 16.25 31.26
N HIS A 68 -6.19 15.24 31.44
CA HIS A 68 -4.74 15.38 31.24
C HIS A 68 -4.13 14.34 30.29
N SER A 69 -4.94 13.53 29.60
CA SER A 69 -4.42 12.68 28.52
C SER A 69 -4.17 13.54 27.28
N THR A 70 -2.92 13.93 27.04
CA THR A 70 -2.51 14.58 25.79
C THR A 70 -2.96 13.70 24.62
N ILE A 71 -3.85 14.22 23.76
CA ILE A 71 -4.32 13.54 22.55
C ILE A 71 -3.11 13.32 21.65
N ARG A 72 -2.45 12.16 21.77
CA ARG A 72 -1.39 11.75 20.83
C ARG A 72 -2.06 11.06 19.67
N SER A 73 -2.27 11.78 18.57
CA SER A 73 -2.64 11.15 17.31
C SER A 73 -1.58 10.11 16.96
N ALA A 74 -1.98 8.84 16.88
CA ALA A 74 -1.05 7.75 16.65
C ALA A 74 -0.63 7.74 15.17
N TYR A 75 0.65 7.95 14.91
CA TYR A 75 1.22 7.74 13.58
C TYR A 75 1.08 6.29 13.16
N HIS A 76 0.76 6.08 11.89
CA HIS A 76 0.70 4.77 11.29
C HIS A 76 1.42 4.77 9.96
N GLY A 77 2.07 3.65 9.68
CA GLY A 77 2.76 3.43 8.42
C GLY A 77 2.53 2.02 7.92
N ALA A 78 2.65 1.85 6.61
CA ALA A 78 2.56 0.56 5.95
C ALA A 78 3.50 0.52 4.75
N THR A 79 4.20 -0.60 4.58
CA THR A 79 5.04 -0.83 3.39
C THR A 79 4.16 -1.08 2.16
N LEU A 80 4.57 -0.48 1.05
CA LEU A 80 3.94 -0.55 -0.27
C LEU A 80 4.96 -1.04 -1.30
N SER A 81 4.63 -2.14 -1.97
CA SER A 81 5.31 -2.57 -3.20
C SER A 81 4.53 -2.19 -4.47
N SER A 82 3.31 -1.65 -4.32
CA SER A 82 2.41 -1.27 -5.40
C SER A 82 2.46 0.23 -5.75
N PHE A 83 3.46 0.95 -5.23
CA PHE A 83 3.65 2.38 -5.54
C PHE A 83 3.98 2.57 -7.02
N SER A 84 3.27 3.49 -7.67
CA SER A 84 3.56 3.93 -9.03
C SER A 84 3.27 5.41 -9.20
N SER A 85 4.10 6.10 -9.99
CA SER A 85 3.72 7.36 -10.63
C SER A 85 2.70 7.10 -11.74
N ILE A 86 1.75 8.01 -11.92
CA ILE A 86 0.65 7.93 -12.89
C ILE A 86 0.75 9.08 -13.90
N ALA A 87 1.00 10.30 -13.44
CA ALA A 87 1.14 11.48 -14.28
C ALA A 87 2.11 12.48 -13.65
N LEU A 88 2.73 13.32 -14.50
CA LEU A 88 3.53 14.47 -14.08
C LEU A 88 2.85 15.80 -14.41
N ASP A 89 2.04 15.84 -15.47
CA ASP A 89 1.32 17.01 -15.98
C ASP A 89 -0.10 16.57 -16.41
N PRO A 90 -1.17 17.36 -16.15
CA PRO A 90 -1.19 18.70 -15.54
C PRO A 90 -1.03 18.71 -14.01
N LEU A 91 -1.09 17.54 -13.35
CA LEU A 91 -0.87 17.39 -11.91
C LEU A 91 -0.01 16.14 -11.65
N PRO A 92 0.95 16.19 -10.71
CA PRO A 92 1.70 15.00 -10.32
C PRO A 92 0.79 14.02 -9.59
N LEU A 93 0.56 12.85 -10.19
CA LEU A 93 -0.30 11.81 -9.64
C LEU A 93 0.51 10.55 -9.33
N VAL A 94 0.23 9.96 -8.18
CA VAL A 94 0.74 8.65 -7.76
C VAL A 94 -0.42 7.77 -7.31
N ALA A 95 -0.23 6.46 -7.39
CA ALA A 95 -1.20 5.49 -6.93
C ALA A 95 -0.52 4.33 -6.20
N PHE A 96 -1.28 3.69 -5.33
CA PHE A 96 -0.92 2.45 -4.65
C PHE A 96 -2.19 1.69 -4.27
N SER A 97 -2.05 0.41 -3.96
CA SER A 97 -3.16 -0.45 -3.54
C SER A 97 -2.95 -0.94 -2.11
N LEU A 98 -4.01 -0.89 -1.30
CA LEU A 98 -4.04 -1.43 0.05
C LEU A 98 -4.93 -2.66 0.12
N ARG A 99 -4.45 -3.72 0.74
CA ARG A 99 -5.28 -4.88 1.10
C ARG A 99 -6.31 -4.46 2.15
N VAL A 100 -7.55 -4.93 2.02
CA VAL A 100 -8.62 -4.72 3.00
C VAL A 100 -8.87 -6.04 3.76
N PRO A 101 -9.12 -6.02 5.09
CA PRO A 101 -9.15 -4.85 5.97
C PRO A 101 -7.76 -4.24 6.21
N SER A 102 -7.70 -2.91 6.36
CA SER A 102 -6.47 -2.18 6.67
C SER A 102 -6.76 -0.92 7.49
N ARG A 103 -5.98 -0.72 8.56
CA ARG A 103 -6.06 0.51 9.39
C ARG A 103 -5.70 1.75 8.58
N MET A 104 -4.68 1.67 7.72
CA MET A 104 -4.30 2.74 6.81
C MET A 104 -5.47 3.09 5.87
N ALA A 105 -6.12 2.08 5.28
CA ALA A 105 -7.26 2.32 4.39
C ALA A 105 -8.43 3.01 5.12
N SER A 106 -8.75 2.59 6.34
CA SER A 106 -9.79 3.23 7.15
C SER A 106 -9.43 4.67 7.53
N ALA A 107 -8.16 4.95 7.89
CA ALA A 107 -7.69 6.29 8.23
C ALA A 107 -7.78 7.25 7.04
N LEU A 108 -7.37 6.79 5.85
CA LEU A 108 -7.44 7.58 4.63
C LEU A 108 -8.89 7.87 4.21
N ARG A 109 -9.80 6.89 4.33
CA ARG A 109 -11.24 7.09 4.05
C ARG A 109 -11.87 8.13 4.96
N ALA A 110 -11.64 8.02 6.27
CA ALA A 110 -12.16 8.96 7.27
C ALA A 110 -11.70 10.41 7.04
N ARG A 111 -10.61 10.59 6.29
CA ARG A 111 -10.10 11.89 5.88
C ARG A 111 -10.64 12.35 4.53
N ALA A 112 -10.78 11.46 3.56
CA ALA A 112 -11.39 11.76 2.27
C ALA A 112 -12.83 12.30 2.37
N ASP A 113 -13.58 11.86 3.39
CA ASP A 113 -14.97 12.30 3.62
C ASP A 113 -15.05 13.74 4.16
N LYS A 114 -13.99 14.20 4.82
CA LYS A 114 -13.86 15.59 5.25
C LYS A 114 -13.42 16.36 4.02
N HIS A 115 -14.21 17.31 3.56
CA HIS A 115 -13.81 18.24 2.50
C HIS A 115 -12.70 19.19 3.01
N GLU A 116 -11.60 18.64 3.51
CA GLU A 116 -10.37 19.39 3.73
C GLU A 116 -9.86 19.81 2.34
N ALA A 117 -9.61 21.11 2.21
CA ALA A 117 -9.07 21.67 0.99
C ALA A 117 -7.81 20.88 0.57
N LEU A 118 -7.57 20.77 -0.74
CA LEU A 118 -6.37 20.15 -1.32
C LEU A 118 -5.03 20.70 -0.79
N THR A 119 -5.10 21.75 0.04
CA THR A 119 -3.98 22.45 0.68
C THR A 119 -3.28 21.65 1.78
N ALA A 120 -3.92 20.65 2.39
CA ALA A 120 -3.31 19.85 3.45
C ALA A 120 -3.05 18.40 3.02
N ALA A 121 -1.87 17.88 3.34
CA ALA A 121 -1.52 16.50 3.02
C ALA A 121 -2.26 15.50 3.92
N HIS A 122 -2.78 14.43 3.30
CA HIS A 122 -3.47 13.36 4.00
C HIS A 122 -2.54 12.21 4.38
N LEU A 123 -1.46 12.05 3.60
CA LEU A 123 -0.45 11.00 3.76
C LEU A 123 0.91 11.47 3.21
N VAL A 124 1.97 10.79 3.63
CA VAL A 124 3.30 10.92 3.01
C VAL A 124 3.72 9.58 2.43
N ILE A 125 4.23 9.57 1.20
CA ILE A 125 4.88 8.42 0.59
C ILE A 125 6.39 8.58 0.72
N ASN A 126 7.03 7.73 1.53
CA ASN A 126 8.48 7.70 1.71
C ASN A 126 9.06 6.64 0.77
N VAL A 127 9.75 7.05 -0.30
CA VAL A 127 10.39 6.11 -1.24
C VAL A 127 11.71 5.65 -0.63
N LEU A 128 11.81 4.37 -0.30
CA LEU A 128 12.95 3.82 0.44
C LEU A 128 14.18 3.67 -0.46
N SER A 129 15.35 3.88 0.13
CA SER A 129 16.63 3.58 -0.51
C SER A 129 17.00 2.10 -0.35
N ALA A 130 17.99 1.65 -1.14
CA ALA A 130 18.53 0.29 -1.04
C ALA A 130 19.11 -0.04 0.35
N GLY A 131 19.46 0.97 1.15
CA GLY A 131 19.96 0.81 2.53
C GLY A 131 18.86 0.63 3.59
N GLN A 132 17.58 0.64 3.22
CA GLN A 132 16.45 0.62 4.15
C GLN A 132 15.53 -0.63 4.09
N PRO A 133 16.02 -1.85 3.80
CA PRO A 133 15.15 -3.05 3.83
C PRO A 133 14.57 -3.30 5.23
N HIS A 134 15.31 -2.96 6.29
CA HIS A 134 14.82 -3.08 7.68
C HIS A 134 13.56 -2.26 7.95
N LEU A 135 13.44 -1.04 7.37
CA LEU A 135 12.22 -0.23 7.48
C LEU A 135 11.08 -0.88 6.69
N ALA A 136 11.35 -1.39 5.49
CA ALA A 136 10.34 -2.07 4.68
C ALA A 136 9.75 -3.28 5.42
N GLU A 137 10.59 -4.10 6.07
CA GLU A 137 10.14 -5.26 6.85
C GLU A 137 9.33 -4.84 8.07
N ARG A 138 9.83 -3.86 8.82
CA ARG A 138 9.20 -3.35 10.04
C ARG A 138 7.80 -2.79 9.77
N PHE A 139 7.65 -1.97 8.73
CA PHE A 139 6.36 -1.40 8.34
C PHE A 139 5.46 -2.39 7.57
N ALA A 140 5.94 -3.60 7.25
CA ALA A 140 5.13 -4.68 6.65
C ALA A 140 4.60 -5.69 7.68
N ARG A 141 5.15 -5.71 8.90
CA ARG A 141 4.87 -6.72 9.95
C ARG A 141 4.22 -6.09 11.18
N PRO A 142 2.94 -5.67 11.11
CA PRO A 142 2.24 -5.08 12.26
C PRO A 142 2.05 -6.06 13.43
N ASP A 143 2.21 -7.37 13.19
CA ASP A 143 2.20 -8.42 14.20
C ASP A 143 3.46 -8.43 15.07
N LEU A 144 4.62 -8.09 14.48
CA LEU A 144 5.91 -8.01 15.19
C LEU A 144 6.21 -6.58 15.66
N HIS A 145 5.80 -5.59 14.88
CA HIS A 145 6.07 -4.17 15.11
C HIS A 145 4.75 -3.38 15.11
N PRO A 146 3.94 -3.47 16.18
CA PRO A 146 2.64 -2.79 16.23
C PRO A 146 2.76 -1.26 16.28
N ARG A 147 3.90 -0.74 16.78
CA ARG A 147 4.18 0.69 16.97
C ARG A 147 5.58 1.05 16.45
N PRO A 148 5.82 0.98 15.12
CA PRO A 148 7.16 1.09 14.55
C PRO A 148 7.80 2.47 14.77
N PHE A 149 7.01 3.54 14.94
CA PHE A 149 7.52 4.90 15.21
C PHE A 149 8.04 5.12 16.63
N GLU A 150 7.78 4.20 17.56
CA GLU A 150 8.34 4.25 18.92
C GLU A 150 9.69 3.52 19.03
N ASP A 151 10.09 2.82 17.97
CA ASP A 151 11.34 2.08 17.94
C ASP A 151 12.53 3.02 17.64
N SER A 152 13.59 2.91 18.44
CA SER A 152 14.78 3.75 18.34
C SER A 152 15.52 3.65 16.99
N GLU A 153 15.37 2.54 16.26
CA GLU A 153 16.00 2.40 14.94
C GLU A 153 15.20 3.09 13.83
N VAL A 154 13.95 3.51 14.10
CA VAL A 154 13.13 4.26 13.14
C VAL A 154 13.31 5.75 13.39
N GLN A 155 14.18 6.36 12.60
CA GLN A 155 14.43 7.80 12.61
C GLN A 155 13.49 8.52 11.65
N TRP A 156 12.76 9.52 12.14
CA TRP A 156 11.78 10.26 11.35
C TRP A 156 11.62 11.69 11.84
N THR A 157 11.17 12.56 10.94
CA THR A 157 10.81 13.95 11.22
C THR A 157 9.37 14.20 10.78
N THR A 158 8.81 15.35 11.14
CA THR A 158 7.48 15.75 10.68
C THR A 158 7.54 16.59 9.40
N SER A 159 6.61 16.38 8.48
CA SER A 159 6.31 17.31 7.40
C SER A 159 5.70 18.61 7.93
N GLU A 160 5.50 19.58 7.05
CA GLU A 160 4.75 20.82 7.36
C GLU A 160 3.33 20.52 7.85
N ASP A 161 2.67 19.52 7.26
CA ASP A 161 1.36 19.01 7.69
C ASP A 161 1.40 18.10 8.93
N GLY A 162 2.57 17.96 9.58
CA GLY A 162 2.73 17.14 10.78
C GLY A 162 2.74 15.62 10.55
N LEU A 163 2.97 15.16 9.32
CA LEU A 163 3.01 13.74 8.96
C LEU A 163 4.44 13.17 8.99
N PRO A 164 4.65 11.88 9.31
CA PRO A 164 6.01 11.32 9.42
C PRO A 164 6.73 11.21 8.09
N ILE A 165 7.96 11.73 8.04
CA ILE A 165 8.94 11.57 6.97
C ILE A 165 10.08 10.70 7.50
N LEU A 166 10.36 9.57 6.85
CA LEU A 166 11.41 8.65 7.26
C LEU A 166 12.78 9.17 6.84
N SER A 167 13.73 9.19 7.78
CA SER A 167 15.10 9.64 7.52
C SER A 167 15.83 8.66 6.60
N GLY A 168 16.62 9.17 5.65
CA GLY A 168 17.39 8.35 4.71
C GLY A 168 16.59 7.77 3.53
N ALA A 169 15.30 8.10 3.42
CA ALA A 169 14.51 7.83 2.22
C ALA A 169 15.09 8.59 1.00
N LEU A 170 14.94 8.03 -0.20
CA LEU A 170 15.34 8.69 -1.45
C LEU A 170 14.54 9.98 -1.70
N GLY A 171 13.30 10.00 -1.22
CA GLY A 171 12.42 11.15 -1.26
C GLY A 171 11.13 10.89 -0.51
N ALA A 172 10.42 11.96 -0.19
CA ALA A 172 9.13 11.91 0.47
C ALA A 172 8.12 12.79 -0.28
N LEU A 173 6.93 12.25 -0.53
CA LEU A 173 5.86 12.95 -1.24
C LEU A 173 4.71 13.19 -0.27
N SER A 174 4.47 14.45 0.09
CA SER A 174 3.25 14.86 0.80
C SER A 174 2.08 14.86 -0.18
N CYS A 175 1.08 14.01 0.06
CA CYS A 175 0.02 13.76 -0.90
C CYS A 175 -1.36 14.08 -0.31
N SER A 176 -2.19 14.71 -1.15
CA SER A 176 -3.63 14.87 -0.91
C SER A 176 -4.40 13.82 -1.69
N LEU A 177 -5.45 13.26 -1.10
CA LEU A 177 -6.35 12.35 -1.81
C LEU A 177 -7.15 13.14 -2.85
N VAL A 178 -7.09 12.72 -4.11
CA VAL A 178 -7.83 13.35 -5.21
C VAL A 178 -9.30 12.91 -5.27
N GLY A 179 -9.66 11.88 -4.50
CA GLY A 179 -11.01 11.33 -4.45
C GLY A 179 -11.09 10.11 -3.53
N PRO A 180 -12.30 9.54 -3.36
CA PRO A 180 -12.48 8.34 -2.56
C PRO A 180 -11.71 7.15 -3.14
N PRO A 181 -11.17 6.24 -2.30
CA PRO A 181 -10.48 5.05 -2.78
C PRO A 181 -11.38 4.16 -3.63
N LEU A 182 -10.91 3.77 -4.81
CA LEU A 182 -11.64 2.86 -5.69
C LEU A 182 -11.63 1.43 -5.11
N PRO A 183 -12.79 0.84 -4.77
CA PRO A 183 -12.85 -0.55 -4.34
C PRO A 183 -12.55 -1.48 -5.52
N LEU A 184 -11.70 -2.49 -5.27
CA LEU A 184 -11.32 -3.52 -6.25
C LEU A 184 -11.89 -4.91 -5.90
N THR A 185 -12.83 -4.98 -4.95
CA THR A 185 -13.38 -6.25 -4.42
C THR A 185 -14.34 -6.95 -5.37
N ASP A 186 -14.87 -6.24 -6.37
CA ASP A 186 -15.96 -6.71 -7.25
C ASP A 186 -15.51 -6.89 -8.72
N LEU A 187 -14.22 -7.23 -8.93
CA LEU A 187 -13.58 -7.34 -10.26
C LEU A 187 -13.34 -8.77 -10.73
#